data_AF-A0A3L7MQ71-F1
#
_entry.id   AF-A0A3L7MQ71-F1
#
_cell.length_a   1.000
_cell.length_b   1.000
_cell.length_c   1.000
_cell.angle_alpha   90.00
_cell.angle_beta   90.00
_cell.angle_gamma   90.00
#
_symmetry.space_group_name_H-M   'P 1'
#
loop_
_entity.id
_entity.type
_entity.pdbx_description
1 polymer ?
#
loop_
_entity_poly.entity_id
_entity_poly.type
_entity_poly.pdbx_seq_one_letter_code
_entity_poly.pdbx_strand_id
1 'polypeptide(L)'
;MILINKGESNIIDLTLTERVTLAVPVFLFRFVNDITNVEFACIMANTSIYKDRYDRFTFIEGTTLTLNPTGFYHYYVYEQVSNVNLDYTLAGDLLEVGKLRVVTTAETQPITEFTAPNTYKAFEYNS
;
A
#
# COMPACT_ATOMS: atom_id res chain seq x y z
N MET A 1 -3.16 -5.71 -1.62
CA MET A 1 -2.02 -5.94 -0.70
C MET A 1 -0.77 -5.46 -1.41
N ILE A 2 0.07 -4.66 -0.73
CA ILE A 2 1.33 -4.14 -1.26
C ILE A 2 2.44 -5.19 -1.12
N LEU A 3 3.33 -5.30 -2.11
CA LEU A 3 4.56 -6.08 -2.02
C LEU A 3 5.77 -5.15 -2.04
N ILE A 4 6.67 -5.32 -1.08
CA ILE A 4 7.96 -4.62 -1.01
C ILE A 4 9.08 -5.63 -1.15
N ASN A 5 9.87 -5.48 -2.20
CA ASN A 5 11.12 -6.19 -2.40
C ASN A 5 12.26 -5.40 -1.75
N LYS A 6 13.02 -6.06 -0.88
CA LYS A 6 14.18 -5.48 -0.19
C LYS A 6 15.24 -5.02 -1.19
N GLY A 7 15.89 -3.89 -0.92
CA GLY A 7 16.93 -3.31 -1.78
C GLY A 7 16.45 -2.76 -3.13
N GLU A 8 15.14 -2.77 -3.40
CA GLU A 8 14.57 -2.37 -4.70
C GLU A 8 13.71 -1.11 -4.59
N SER A 9 13.42 -0.52 -5.76
CA SER A 9 12.38 0.50 -5.91
C SER A 9 11.02 -0.15 -6.11
N ASN A 10 10.07 0.15 -5.23
CA ASN A 10 8.74 -0.43 -5.21
C ASN A 10 7.69 0.65 -5.50
N ILE A 11 6.82 0.38 -6.48
CA ILE A 11 5.69 1.27 -6.81
C ILE A 11 4.49 0.90 -5.97
N ILE A 12 3.90 1.91 -5.33
CA ILE A 12 2.70 1.79 -4.51
C ILE A 12 1.63 2.69 -5.12
N ASP A 13 0.52 2.10 -5.56
CA ASP A 13 -0.66 2.80 -6.07
C ASP A 13 -1.84 2.61 -5.12
N LEU A 14 -2.44 3.72 -4.68
CA LEU A 14 -3.56 3.78 -3.73
C LEU A 14 -4.62 4.79 -4.20
N THR A 15 -5.80 4.82 -3.58
CA THR A 15 -6.88 5.79 -3.89
C THR A 15 -7.11 6.71 -2.69
N LEU A 16 -6.12 7.50 -2.32
CA LEU A 16 -6.14 8.29 -1.08
C LEU A 16 -6.85 9.63 -1.26
N THR A 17 -6.67 10.26 -2.42
CA THR A 17 -7.20 11.59 -2.75
C THR A 17 -8.72 11.68 -2.55
N GLU A 18 -9.46 10.58 -2.70
CA GLU A 18 -10.91 10.55 -2.47
C GLU A 18 -11.31 10.81 -1.00
N ARG A 19 -10.37 10.66 -0.06
CA ARG A 19 -10.57 10.85 1.37
C ARG A 19 -9.80 12.04 1.96
N VAL A 20 -8.97 12.69 1.16
CA VAL A 20 -8.20 13.87 1.58
C VAL A 20 -9.15 15.04 1.85
N THR A 21 -8.92 15.74 2.97
CA THR A 21 -9.65 16.97 3.30
C THR A 21 -8.76 18.21 3.16
N LEU A 22 -7.44 18.05 3.25
CA LEU A 22 -6.47 19.13 3.11
C LEU A 22 -6.30 19.56 1.65
N ALA A 23 -6.26 20.87 1.40
CA ALA A 23 -6.06 21.40 0.04
C ALA A 23 -4.68 21.05 -0.55
N VAL A 24 -3.66 20.91 0.29
CA VAL A 24 -2.29 20.54 -0.09
C VAL A 24 -1.80 19.48 0.91
N PRO A 25 -2.17 18.20 0.73
CA PRO A 25 -1.82 17.14 1.67
C PRO A 25 -0.36 16.72 1.53
N VAL A 26 0.26 16.38 2.66
CA VAL A 26 1.46 15.55 2.74
C VAL A 26 1.04 14.19 3.30
N PHE A 27 1.54 13.10 2.70
CA PHE A 27 1.15 11.74 3.08
C PHE A 27 2.17 11.12 4.04
N LEU A 28 1.73 10.83 5.27
CA LEU A 28 2.50 10.09 6.27
C LEU A 28 2.15 8.61 6.19
N PHE A 29 3.13 7.78 5.88
CA PHE A 29 3.00 6.33 5.92
C PHE A 29 3.54 5.81 7.24
N ARG A 30 2.78 4.92 7.88
CA ARG A 30 3.19 4.14 9.05
C ARG A 30 3.08 2.66 8.72
N PHE A 31 4.09 1.89 9.05
CA PHE A 31 4.16 0.44 8.86
C PHE A 31 4.36 -0.23 10.22
N VAL A 32 3.55 -1.23 10.54
CA VAL A 32 3.63 -1.97 11.80
C VAL A 32 3.79 -3.45 11.47
N ASN A 33 4.89 -4.07 11.92
CA ASN A 33 5.12 -5.50 11.69
C ASN A 33 4.10 -6.32 12.48
N ASP A 34 3.44 -7.27 11.82
CA ASP A 34 2.34 -8.04 12.43
C ASP A 34 2.79 -8.98 13.57
N ILE A 35 4.08 -9.36 13.59
CA ILE A 35 4.63 -10.30 14.57
C ILE A 35 5.36 -9.56 15.68
N THR A 36 6.24 -8.62 15.32
CA THR A 36 7.11 -7.94 16.29
C THR A 36 6.50 -6.66 16.85
N ASN A 37 5.43 -6.13 16.23
CA ASN A 37 4.85 -4.81 16.50
C ASN A 37 5.85 -3.65 16.38
N VAL A 38 7.00 -3.86 15.74
CA VAL A 38 7.94 -2.77 15.45
C VAL A 38 7.32 -1.87 14.38
N GLU A 39 7.44 -0.57 14.62
CA GLU A 39 6.84 0.46 13.79
C GLU A 39 7.89 1.26 13.02
N PHE A 40 7.51 1.67 11.82
CA PHE A 40 8.30 2.54 10.97
C PHE A 40 7.42 3.60 10.34
N ALA A 41 7.94 4.80 10.13
CA ALA A 41 7.20 5.87 9.48
C ALA A 41 8.07 6.61 8.46
N CYS A 42 7.45 7.03 7.36
CA CYS A 42 8.09 7.88 6.36
C CYS A 42 7.05 8.78 5.67
N ILE A 43 7.53 9.87 5.08
CA ILE A 43 6.72 10.73 4.22
C ILE A 43 7.05 10.39 2.76
N MET A 44 6.00 10.24 1.93
CA MET A 44 6.16 10.02 0.50
C MET A 44 5.33 11.03 -0.29
N ALA A 45 5.90 11.51 -1.39
CA ALA A 45 5.21 12.44 -2.29
C ALA A 45 4.38 11.66 -3.33
N ASN A 46 3.16 12.13 -3.59
CA ASN A 46 2.35 11.59 -4.68
C ASN A 46 2.91 12.06 -6.04
N THR A 47 3.39 11.10 -6.82
CA THR A 47 3.98 11.25 -8.16
C THR A 47 3.02 10.91 -9.30
N SER A 48 1.74 10.63 -9.02
CA SER A 48 0.79 10.27 -10.06
C SER A 48 0.51 11.44 -11.02
N ILE A 49 0.36 11.05 -12.29
CA ILE A 49 -0.02 11.95 -13.39
C ILE A 49 -1.52 12.25 -13.33
N TYR A 50 -2.33 11.30 -12.85
CA TYR A 50 -3.79 11.38 -12.75
C TYR A 50 -4.24 11.23 -11.29
N LYS A 51 -4.05 12.29 -10.50
CA LYS A 51 -4.34 12.32 -9.05
C LYS A 51 -5.82 12.11 -8.70
N ASP A 52 -6.71 12.36 -9.67
CA ASP A 52 -8.15 12.11 -9.56
C ASP A 52 -8.52 10.62 -9.56
N ARG A 53 -7.61 9.74 -9.97
CA ARG A 53 -7.84 8.29 -10.05
C ARG A 53 -7.04 7.48 -9.07
N TYR A 54 -5.79 7.87 -8.86
CA TYR A 54 -4.88 7.17 -7.96
C TYR A 54 -3.75 8.08 -7.49
N ASP A 55 -3.19 7.74 -6.35
CA ASP A 55 -1.99 8.31 -5.77
C ASP A 55 -0.85 7.30 -5.93
N ARG A 56 0.24 7.73 -6.55
CA ARG A 56 1.41 6.87 -6.83
C ARG A 56 2.60 7.31 -6.00
N PHE A 57 3.20 6.36 -5.32
CA PHE A 57 4.37 6.56 -4.48
C PHE A 57 5.48 5.61 -4.91
N THR A 58 6.72 6.07 -4.74
CA THR A 58 7.92 5.25 -4.95
C THR A 58 8.57 5.02 -3.59
N PHE A 59 8.55 3.77 -3.13
CA PHE A 59 9.23 3.34 -1.92
C PHE A 59 10.54 2.65 -2.28
N ILE A 60 11.67 3.29 -1.97
CA ILE A 60 13.00 2.73 -2.21
C ILE A 60 13.48 2.09 -0.91
N GLU A 61 13.47 0.76 -0.84
CA GLU A 61 13.87 0.06 0.38
C GLU A 61 15.37 0.30 0.65
N GLY A 62 15.71 0.69 1.87
CA GLY A 62 17.07 1.09 2.25
C GLY A 62 17.37 2.59 2.07
N THR A 63 16.60 3.31 1.25
CA THR A 63 16.76 4.76 1.04
C THR A 63 15.61 5.57 1.65
N THR A 64 14.37 5.27 1.26
CA THR A 64 13.17 5.88 1.86
C THR A 64 13.07 5.48 3.32
N LEU A 65 13.20 4.16 3.56
CA LEU A 65 13.14 3.53 4.87
C LEU A 65 13.61 2.09 4.73
N THR A 66 14.14 1.50 5.80
CA THR A 66 14.47 0.07 5.85
C THR A 66 13.39 -0.64 6.68
N LEU A 67 12.64 -1.56 6.06
CA LEU A 67 11.65 -2.37 6.78
C LEU A 67 12.29 -3.68 7.25
N ASN A 68 12.42 -3.87 8.56
CA ASN A 68 13.00 -5.07 9.17
C ASN A 68 12.19 -5.49 10.41
N PRO A 69 11.86 -6.78 10.58
CA PRO A 69 12.23 -7.93 9.74
C PRO A 69 11.40 -8.02 8.43
N THR A 70 11.71 -8.98 7.56
CA THR A 70 10.77 -9.35 6.48
C THR A 70 9.48 -9.96 7.05
N GLY A 71 8.44 -10.04 6.23
CA GLY A 71 7.15 -10.60 6.64
C GLY A 71 5.98 -9.65 6.38
N PHE A 72 4.88 -9.87 7.10
CA PHE A 72 3.65 -9.09 6.95
C PHE A 72 3.61 -7.88 7.86
N TYR A 73 3.02 -6.81 7.35
CA TYR A 73 2.82 -5.54 8.02
C TYR A 73 1.40 -5.04 7.77
N HIS A 74 0.86 -4.34 8.75
CA HIS A 74 -0.18 -3.34 8.48
C HIS A 74 0.49 -2.04 8.02
N TYR A 75 -0.07 -1.41 7.00
CA TYR A 75 0.26 -0.02 6.69
C TYR A 75 -0.93 0.89 6.97
N TYR A 76 -0.62 2.13 7.32
CA TYR A 76 -1.55 3.21 7.57
C TYR A 76 -1.07 4.43 6.80
N VAL A 77 -2.00 5.17 6.20
CA VAL A 77 -1.67 6.42 5.52
C VAL A 77 -2.51 7.53 6.10
N TYR A 78 -1.86 8.59 6.57
CA TYR A 78 -2.49 9.78 7.13
C TYR A 78 -2.22 10.98 6.23
N GLU A 79 -3.15 11.93 6.20
CA GLU A 79 -2.86 13.27 5.70
C GLU A 79 -2.23 14.14 6.80
N GLN A 80 -1.35 15.06 6.42
CA GLN A 80 -0.83 16.10 7.31
C GLN A 80 -0.40 17.33 6.53
N VAL A 81 -0.17 18.44 7.24
CA VAL A 81 0.39 19.67 6.67
C VAL A 81 1.93 19.67 6.72
N SER A 82 2.51 19.02 7.72
CA SER A 82 3.96 19.00 7.94
C SER A 82 4.67 18.10 6.92
N ASN A 83 5.83 18.57 6.43
CA ASN A 83 6.70 17.82 5.53
C ASN A 83 7.85 17.09 6.25
N VAL A 84 7.90 17.15 7.59
CA VAL A 84 8.96 16.52 8.41
C VAL A 84 8.43 15.70 9.58
N ASN A 85 7.15 15.81 9.94
CA ASN A 85 6.60 15.08 11.06
C ASN A 85 6.44 13.59 10.72
N LEU A 86 7.01 12.73 11.56
CA LEU A 86 6.90 11.28 11.47
C LEU A 86 6.05 10.67 12.60
N ASP A 87 5.53 11.50 13.51
CA ASP A 87 4.62 11.06 14.56
C ASP A 87 3.17 11.10 14.05
N TYR A 88 2.59 9.91 13.87
CA TYR A 88 1.22 9.76 13.38
C TYR A 88 0.17 10.29 14.36
N THR A 89 0.50 10.42 15.65
CA THR A 89 -0.44 10.98 16.65
C THR A 89 -0.62 12.49 16.52
N LEU A 90 0.30 13.14 15.79
CA LEU A 90 0.26 14.56 15.44
C LEU A 90 -0.16 14.80 13.98
N ALA A 91 -0.50 13.74 13.24
CA ALA A 91 -1.02 13.83 11.89
C ALA A 91 -2.51 14.19 11.87
N GLY A 92 -3.04 14.47 10.68
CA GLY A 92 -4.47 14.65 10.44
C GLY A 92 -5.19 13.33 10.23
N ASP A 93 -6.19 13.34 9.35
CA ASP A 93 -7.09 12.20 9.17
C ASP A 93 -6.38 10.95 8.63
N LEU A 94 -6.85 9.79 9.09
CA LEU A 94 -6.46 8.49 8.57
C LEU A 94 -7.19 8.23 7.24
N LEU A 95 -6.42 8.18 6.15
CA LEU A 95 -6.93 7.98 4.80
C LEU A 95 -7.12 6.49 4.49
N GLU A 96 -6.17 5.64 4.88
CA GLU A 96 -6.21 4.22 4.52
C GLU A 96 -5.52 3.32 5.54
N VAL A 97 -6.02 2.09 5.67
CA VAL A 97 -5.37 0.96 6.35
C VAL A 97 -5.35 -0.24 5.42
N GLY A 98 -4.22 -0.92 5.32
CA GLY A 98 -4.13 -2.13 4.51
C GLY A 98 -3.03 -3.08 4.92
N LYS A 99 -2.78 -4.06 4.06
CA LYS A 99 -1.75 -5.10 4.26
C LYS A 99 -0.61 -4.96 3.27
N LEU A 100 0.60 -5.17 3.79
CA LEU A 100 1.86 -5.14 3.06
C LEU A 100 2.70 -6.37 3.41
N ARG A 101 3.47 -6.88 2.44
CA ARG A 101 4.43 -7.97 2.65
C ARG A 101 5.81 -7.54 2.17
N VAL A 102 6.82 -7.75 3.01
CA VAL A 102 8.23 -7.45 2.74
C VAL A 102 8.98 -8.76 2.48
N VAL A 103 9.72 -8.84 1.37
CA VAL A 103 10.43 -10.05 0.93
C VAL A 103 11.86 -9.74 0.47
N THR A 104 12.80 -10.68 0.66
CA THR A 104 14.22 -10.52 0.29
C THR A 104 14.54 -10.84 -1.17
N THR A 105 13.67 -11.59 -1.84
CA THR A 105 13.80 -11.94 -3.25
C THR A 105 12.64 -11.27 -3.98
N ALA A 106 12.87 -10.75 -5.18
CA ALA A 106 11.78 -10.30 -6.04
C ALA A 106 10.78 -11.45 -6.22
N GLU A 107 9.68 -11.43 -5.46
CA GLU A 107 8.57 -12.32 -5.73
C GLU A 107 7.92 -11.79 -7.01
N THR A 108 8.25 -12.40 -8.14
CA THR A 108 7.34 -12.38 -9.28
C THR A 108 6.04 -12.98 -8.78
N GLN A 109 5.02 -12.13 -8.59
CA GLN A 109 3.69 -12.56 -8.18
C GLN A 109 3.31 -13.82 -8.97
N PRO A 110 3.20 -15.01 -8.35
CA PRO A 110 2.54 -16.10 -9.04
C PRO A 110 1.08 -15.68 -9.12
N ILE A 111 0.65 -15.24 -10.29
CA ILE A 111 -0.78 -15.16 -10.60
C ILE A 111 -1.25 -16.62 -10.65
N THR A 112 -1.64 -17.18 -9.51
CA THR A 112 -2.46 -18.38 -9.50
C THR A 112 -3.86 -17.94 -9.88
N GLU A 113 -4.17 -17.92 -11.18
CA GLU A 113 -5.55 -17.83 -11.61
C GLU A 113 -6.30 -19.03 -11.02
N PHE A 114 -7.35 -18.74 -10.25
CA PHE A 114 -8.26 -19.78 -9.81
C PHE A 114 -9.12 -20.19 -11.02
N THR A 115 -8.76 -21.27 -11.70
CA THR A 115 -9.59 -21.89 -12.73
C THR A 115 -10.49 -22.94 -12.07
N ALA A 116 -11.67 -22.53 -11.58
CA ALA A 116 -12.74 -23.50 -11.36
C ALA A 116 -13.47 -23.76 -12.68
N PRO A 117 -13.72 -25.01 -13.08
CA PRO A 117 -14.65 -25.27 -14.17
C PRO A 117 -16.05 -24.81 -13.76
N ASN A 118 -16.61 -23.84 -14.49
CA ASN A 118 -18.00 -23.46 -14.34
C ASN A 118 -18.88 -24.59 -14.90
N THR A 119 -19.53 -25.36 -14.03
CA THR A 119 -20.60 -26.28 -14.45
C THR A 119 -21.91 -25.51 -14.59
N TYR A 120 -22.38 -25.33 -15.82
CA TYR A 120 -23.73 -24.84 -16.11
C TYR A 120 -24.66 -26.03 -16.40
N LYS A 121 -25.86 -26.03 -15.83
CA LYS A 121 -26.94 -26.92 -16.28
C LYS A 121 -27.66 -26.24 -17.45
N ALA A 122 -27.54 -26.78 -18.66
CA ALA A 122 -28.40 -26.39 -19.77
C ALA A 122 -29.78 -27.02 -19.55
N PHE A 123 -30.84 -26.20 -19.57
CA PHE A 123 -32.21 -26.70 -19.68
C PHE A 123 -32.54 -26.77 -21.16
N GLU A 124 -32.74 -27.98 -21.70
CA GLU A 124 -33.25 -28.14 -23.06
C GLU A 124 -34.75 -27.82 -23.06
N TYR A 125 -35.16 -26.88 -23.92
CA TYR A 125 -36.57 -26.68 -24.24
C TYR A 125 -36.96 -27.72 -25.31
N ASN A 126 -37.77 -28.71 -24.93
CA ASN A 126 -38.41 -29.58 -25.90
C ASN A 126 -39.50 -28.80 -26.64
N SER A 127 -39.32 -28.65 -27.95
CA SER A 127 -40.30 -28.13 -28.91
C SER A 127 -41.46 -29.10 -29.14
#